data_AF-A0A2P8F8M8-F1
#
_entry.id   AF-A0A2P8F8M8-F1
#
_cell.length_a   1.000
_cell.length_b   1.000
_cell.length_c   1.000
_cell.angle_alpha   90.00
_cell.angle_beta   90.00
_cell.angle_gamma   90.00
#
_symmetry.space_group_name_H-M   'P 1'
#
loop_
_entity.id
_entity.type
_entity.pdbx_description
1 polymer ?
#
loop_
_entity_poly.entity_id
_entity_poly.type
_entity_poly.pdbx_seq_one_letter_code
_entity_poly.pdbx_strand_id
1 'polypeptide(L)'
;MLHSYFKIRNPWNFKPHRFEIGTPFIRSSFHDNHFFLKLYELRKDDFSDFYDFHLCHYLQNASGIESDFHSYVADIVSTRIAQLKLIDPFSRKALRAKQQTERLRTFQTFLHSIDKWSSSQTLEVVIAENNREIVGLKEQIIKLQDELEVLRRYETKTKIDIRDKHLPTFVHLIHQLQELMLPDERRLFNFQEQSGWYKLVSKYFTHDHKPIPIETARNYFPVQKEKTSKEIEVPEHLRLFKIILTSPEPGC
;
A
#
# COMPACT_ATOMS: atom_id res chain seq x y z
N MET A 1 7.44 -13.36 -38.94
CA MET A 1 6.46 -14.35 -38.43
C MET A 1 5.27 -13.58 -37.89
N LEU A 2 4.08 -13.66 -38.50
CA LEU A 2 2.89 -13.01 -37.94
C LEU A 2 2.60 -13.63 -36.58
N HIS A 3 2.70 -12.84 -35.52
CA HIS A 3 2.28 -13.26 -34.19
C HIS A 3 0.76 -13.32 -34.20
N SER A 4 0.20 -14.50 -33.93
CA SER A 4 -1.25 -14.63 -33.81
C SER A 4 -1.64 -14.17 -32.41
N TYR A 5 -2.30 -13.01 -32.30
CA TYR A 5 -2.80 -12.48 -31.03
C TYR A 5 -3.84 -13.42 -30.40
N PHE A 6 -4.60 -14.16 -31.20
CA PHE A 6 -5.70 -14.98 -30.73
C PHE A 6 -5.53 -16.45 -31.09
N LYS A 7 -5.93 -17.33 -30.16
CA LYS A 7 -5.95 -18.77 -30.39
C LYS A 7 -7.10 -19.13 -31.34
N ILE A 8 -6.74 -19.51 -32.56
CA ILE A 8 -7.69 -19.98 -33.57
C ILE A 8 -7.97 -21.47 -33.38
N ARG A 9 -9.21 -21.88 -33.65
CA ARG A 9 -9.62 -23.29 -33.69
C ARG A 9 -8.82 -24.06 -34.74
N ASN A 10 -8.24 -25.18 -34.31
CA ASN A 10 -7.57 -26.10 -35.23
C ASN A 10 -8.59 -26.76 -36.18
N PRO A 11 -8.26 -26.95 -37.47
CA PRO A 11 -9.04 -27.80 -38.36
C PRO A 11 -9.22 -29.18 -37.73
N TRP A 12 -10.40 -29.78 -37.90
CA TRP A 12 -10.71 -31.14 -37.42
C TRP A 12 -10.71 -31.30 -35.88
N ASN A 13 -10.67 -30.21 -35.10
CA ASN A 13 -10.88 -30.28 -33.65
C ASN A 13 -12.39 -30.31 -33.34
N PHE A 14 -12.92 -31.48 -32.97
CA PHE A 14 -14.34 -31.68 -32.64
C PHE A 14 -14.72 -31.27 -31.21
N LYS A 15 -13.75 -30.95 -30.35
CA LYS A 15 -13.96 -30.44 -28.99
C LYS A 15 -13.03 -29.24 -28.72
N PRO A 16 -13.25 -28.09 -29.40
CA PRO A 16 -12.43 -26.91 -29.16
C PRO A 16 -12.63 -26.39 -27.74
N HIS A 17 -11.61 -25.74 -27.19
CA HIS A 17 -11.80 -24.98 -25.97
C HIS A 17 -12.90 -23.93 -26.17
N ARG A 18 -13.70 -23.65 -25.13
CA ARG A 18 -14.86 -22.75 -25.23
C ARG A 18 -14.51 -21.35 -25.75
N PHE A 19 -13.24 -20.94 -25.63
CA PHE A 19 -12.73 -19.63 -26.03
C PHE A 19 -11.89 -19.64 -27.32
N GLU A 20 -11.69 -20.80 -27.97
CA GLU A 20 -11.11 -20.80 -29.31
C GLU A 20 -12.02 -20.03 -30.28
N ILE A 21 -11.41 -19.19 -31.11
CA ILE A 21 -12.12 -18.37 -32.11
C ILE A 21 -11.97 -18.98 -33.51
N GLY A 22 -12.88 -18.66 -34.43
CA GLY A 22 -12.82 -19.12 -35.82
C GLY A 22 -13.73 -20.30 -36.14
N THR A 23 -13.90 -20.55 -37.44
CA THR A 23 -14.69 -21.66 -37.97
C THR A 23 -13.80 -22.86 -38.30
N PRO A 24 -14.27 -24.10 -38.05
CA PRO A 24 -13.63 -25.29 -38.60
C PRO A 24 -13.42 -25.14 -40.11
N PHE A 25 -12.25 -25.58 -40.60
CA PHE A 25 -11.94 -25.73 -42.03
C PHE A 25 -11.70 -24.45 -42.85
N ILE A 26 -11.90 -23.25 -42.28
CA ILE A 26 -11.62 -21.98 -42.98
C ILE A 26 -10.52 -21.24 -42.24
N ARG A 27 -9.35 -21.11 -42.86
CA ARG A 27 -8.31 -20.17 -42.41
C ARG A 27 -8.69 -18.77 -42.86
N SER A 28 -9.50 -18.10 -42.05
CA SER A 28 -9.83 -16.69 -42.24
C SER A 28 -8.66 -15.83 -41.76
N SER A 29 -8.21 -14.88 -42.59
CA SER A 29 -7.25 -13.84 -42.20
C SER A 29 -7.86 -12.79 -41.25
N PHE A 30 -9.16 -12.88 -40.96
CA PHE A 30 -9.90 -11.93 -40.14
C PHE A 30 -10.02 -12.40 -38.68
N HIS A 31 -8.88 -12.58 -38.00
CA HIS A 31 -8.85 -13.05 -36.61
C HIS A 31 -9.67 -12.15 -35.68
N ASP A 32 -9.60 -10.84 -35.87
CA ASP A 32 -10.33 -9.85 -35.07
C ASP A 32 -11.84 -9.99 -35.22
N ASN A 33 -12.32 -10.28 -36.44
CA ASN A 33 -13.75 -10.53 -36.67
C ASN A 33 -14.23 -11.76 -35.88
N HIS A 34 -13.42 -12.82 -35.85
CA HIS A 34 -13.76 -14.01 -35.08
C HIS A 34 -13.70 -13.78 -33.58
N PHE A 35 -12.74 -12.97 -33.10
CA PHE A 35 -12.70 -12.50 -31.72
C PHE A 35 -13.99 -11.76 -31.35
N PHE A 36 -14.42 -10.80 -32.16
CA PHE A 36 -15.66 -10.05 -31.90
C PHE A 36 -16.92 -10.92 -31.95
N LEU A 37 -17.03 -11.80 -32.95
CA LEU A 37 -18.15 -12.74 -33.03
C LEU A 37 -18.28 -13.55 -31.75
N LYS A 38 -17.16 -14.05 -31.22
CA LYS A 38 -17.12 -14.79 -29.96
C LYS A 38 -17.53 -13.89 -28.79
N LEU A 39 -16.93 -12.71 -28.70
CA LEU A 39 -17.17 -11.75 -27.62
C LEU A 39 -18.65 -11.31 -27.50
N TYR A 40 -19.36 -11.22 -28.62
CA TYR A 40 -20.79 -10.91 -28.65
C TYR A 40 -21.68 -11.98 -28.02
N GLU A 41 -21.23 -13.22 -28.00
CA GLU A 41 -21.97 -14.38 -27.48
C GLU A 41 -21.63 -14.69 -26.02
N LEU A 42 -20.49 -14.19 -25.51
CA LEU A 42 -20.06 -14.45 -24.14
C LEU A 42 -20.96 -13.77 -23.10
N ARG A 43 -20.89 -14.23 -21.85
CA ARG A 43 -21.43 -13.51 -20.67
C ARG A 43 -20.34 -12.62 -20.07
N LYS A 44 -20.74 -11.62 -19.28
CA LYS A 44 -19.78 -10.66 -18.70
C LYS A 44 -18.78 -11.38 -17.79
N ASP A 45 -19.25 -12.35 -17.02
CA ASP A 45 -18.43 -13.15 -16.10
C ASP A 45 -17.36 -13.98 -16.84
N ASP A 46 -17.57 -14.29 -18.13
CA ASP A 46 -16.62 -15.03 -18.94
C ASP A 46 -15.56 -14.12 -19.60
N PHE A 47 -15.60 -12.80 -19.40
CA PHE A 47 -14.65 -11.86 -20.04
C PHE A 47 -13.22 -12.00 -19.57
N SER A 48 -12.99 -12.18 -18.26
CA SER A 48 -11.63 -12.38 -17.73
C SER A 48 -11.04 -13.66 -18.29
N ASP A 49 -11.73 -14.79 -18.12
CA ASP A 49 -11.22 -16.07 -18.60
C ASP A 49 -11.00 -16.09 -20.12
N PHE A 50 -11.82 -15.37 -20.89
CA PHE A 50 -11.66 -15.25 -22.33
C PHE A 50 -10.43 -14.42 -22.72
N TYR A 51 -10.20 -13.31 -22.01
CA TYR A 51 -9.02 -12.47 -22.19
C TYR A 51 -7.74 -13.25 -21.81
N ASP A 52 -7.72 -13.86 -20.62
CA ASP A 52 -6.59 -14.61 -20.10
C ASP A 52 -6.24 -15.81 -20.99
N PHE A 53 -7.24 -16.50 -21.53
CA PHE A 53 -7.01 -17.60 -22.47
C PHE A 53 -6.23 -17.16 -23.72
N HIS A 54 -6.56 -16.00 -24.29
CA HIS A 54 -5.87 -15.47 -25.45
C HIS A 54 -4.53 -14.82 -25.09
N LEU A 55 -4.43 -14.17 -23.94
CA LEU A 55 -3.16 -13.66 -23.41
C LEU A 55 -2.16 -14.81 -23.20
N CYS A 56 -2.57 -15.90 -22.54
CA CYS A 56 -1.72 -17.08 -22.36
C CYS A 56 -1.24 -17.65 -23.70
N HIS A 57 -2.12 -17.72 -24.70
CA HIS A 57 -1.73 -18.16 -26.04
C HIS A 57 -0.70 -17.22 -26.68
N TYR A 58 -0.92 -15.91 -26.56
CA TYR A 58 -0.02 -14.90 -27.11
C TYR A 58 1.36 -14.95 -26.45
N LEU A 59 1.42 -15.04 -25.12
CA LEU A 59 2.67 -15.14 -24.34
C LEU A 59 3.45 -16.44 -24.58
N GLN A 60 2.78 -17.52 -24.98
CA GLN A 60 3.43 -18.78 -25.35
C GLN A 60 4.21 -18.69 -26.68
N ASN A 61 3.98 -17.64 -27.49
CA ASN A 61 4.80 -17.36 -28.66
C ASN A 61 6.00 -16.51 -28.23
N ALA A 62 7.21 -16.86 -28.71
CA ALA A 62 8.53 -16.52 -28.14
C ALA A 62 8.91 -15.02 -27.99
N SER A 63 7.97 -14.09 -28.15
CA SER A 63 8.18 -12.64 -28.07
C SER A 63 6.91 -11.87 -27.64
N GLY A 64 5.91 -12.53 -27.03
CA GLY A 64 4.72 -11.85 -26.54
C GLY A 64 4.98 -11.09 -25.23
N ILE A 65 4.65 -9.79 -25.19
CA ILE A 65 4.63 -8.95 -23.98
C ILE A 65 3.18 -8.65 -23.61
N GLU A 66 2.80 -8.77 -22.33
CA GLU A 66 1.42 -8.55 -21.87
C GLU A 66 0.88 -7.15 -22.24
N SER A 67 1.71 -6.11 -22.14
CA SER A 67 1.33 -4.74 -22.52
C SER A 67 0.99 -4.60 -24.00
N ASP A 68 1.68 -5.34 -24.88
CA ASP A 68 1.45 -5.30 -26.33
C ASP A 68 0.13 -5.97 -26.67
N PHE A 69 -0.16 -7.11 -26.02
CA PHE A 69 -1.45 -7.78 -26.14
C PHE A 69 -2.60 -6.88 -25.66
N HIS A 70 -2.45 -6.29 -24.47
CA HIS A 70 -3.48 -5.41 -23.90
C HIS A 70 -3.74 -4.21 -24.82
N SER A 71 -2.69 -3.55 -25.28
CA SER A 71 -2.79 -2.39 -26.18
C SER A 71 -3.46 -2.76 -27.51
N TYR A 72 -3.10 -3.90 -28.09
CA TYR A 72 -3.72 -4.40 -29.32
C TYR A 72 -5.21 -4.69 -29.13
N VAL A 73 -5.60 -5.40 -28.07
CA VAL A 73 -7.00 -5.72 -27.78
C VAL A 73 -7.81 -4.45 -27.54
N ALA A 74 -7.27 -3.48 -26.80
CA ALA A 74 -7.92 -2.19 -26.55
C ALA A 74 -8.13 -1.38 -27.85
N ASP A 75 -7.14 -1.39 -28.75
CA ASP A 75 -7.21 -0.69 -30.04
C ASP A 75 -8.27 -1.29 -30.96
N ILE A 76 -8.27 -2.60 -31.17
CA ILE A 76 -9.26 -3.24 -32.05
C ILE A 76 -10.69 -3.05 -31.52
N VAL A 77 -10.89 -3.09 -30.19
CA VAL A 77 -12.20 -2.86 -29.55
C VAL A 77 -12.67 -1.43 -29.81
N SER A 78 -11.79 -0.44 -29.59
CA SER A 78 -12.08 0.97 -29.82
C SER A 78 -12.41 1.24 -31.29
N THR A 79 -11.60 0.70 -32.20
CA THR A 79 -11.81 0.77 -33.65
C THR A 79 -13.14 0.15 -34.06
N ARG A 80 -13.50 -1.03 -33.50
CA ARG A 80 -14.79 -1.67 -33.80
C ARG A 80 -15.98 -0.85 -33.29
N ILE A 81 -15.89 -0.24 -32.10
CA ILE A 81 -16.92 0.66 -31.58
C ILE A 81 -17.10 1.85 -32.54
N ALA A 82 -16.01 2.46 -33.02
CA ALA A 82 -16.07 3.56 -33.98
C ALA A 82 -16.75 3.14 -35.29
N GLN A 83 -16.39 1.97 -35.84
CA GLN A 83 -17.02 1.41 -37.05
C GLN A 83 -18.53 1.17 -36.86
N LEU A 84 -18.95 0.61 -35.73
CA LEU A 84 -20.37 0.37 -35.45
C LEU A 84 -21.18 1.66 -35.30
N LYS A 85 -20.58 2.75 -34.80
CA LYS A 85 -21.22 4.06 -34.70
C LYS A 85 -21.51 4.71 -36.06
N LEU A 86 -20.77 4.34 -37.10
CA LEU A 86 -20.98 4.84 -38.46
C LEU A 86 -22.14 4.13 -39.19
N ILE A 87 -22.70 3.07 -38.61
CA ILE A 87 -23.83 2.36 -39.20
C ILE A 87 -25.07 3.25 -39.16
N ASP A 88 -25.72 3.42 -40.32
CA ASP A 88 -26.96 4.17 -40.45
C ASP A 88 -28.02 3.69 -39.43
N PRO A 89 -28.50 4.58 -38.54
CA PRO A 89 -29.53 4.28 -37.55
C PRO A 89 -30.85 3.76 -38.13
N PHE A 90 -31.14 4.04 -39.40
CA PHE A 90 -32.36 3.58 -40.08
C PHE A 90 -32.18 2.28 -40.87
N SER A 91 -30.97 1.73 -40.89
CA SER A 91 -30.69 0.47 -41.57
C SER A 91 -31.25 -0.73 -40.80
N ARG A 92 -31.51 -1.84 -41.52
CA ARG A 92 -31.89 -3.14 -40.91
C ARG A 92 -30.84 -3.69 -39.94
N LYS A 93 -29.61 -3.16 -39.95
CA LYS A 93 -28.50 -3.58 -39.09
C LYS A 93 -28.36 -2.73 -37.84
N ALA A 94 -29.08 -1.61 -37.72
CA ALA A 94 -28.94 -0.64 -36.63
C ALA A 94 -29.16 -1.26 -35.24
N LEU A 95 -30.18 -2.12 -35.08
CA LEU A 95 -30.45 -2.79 -33.81
C LEU A 95 -29.30 -3.71 -33.39
N ARG A 96 -28.77 -4.50 -34.33
CA ARG A 96 -27.62 -5.38 -34.09
C ARG A 96 -26.37 -4.56 -33.76
N ALA A 97 -26.12 -3.48 -34.50
CA ALA A 97 -25.00 -2.58 -34.27
C ALA A 97 -25.05 -2.00 -32.85
N LYS A 98 -26.22 -1.52 -32.41
CA LYS A 98 -26.43 -1.00 -31.05
C LYS A 98 -26.12 -2.06 -29.98
N GLN A 99 -26.63 -3.28 -30.13
CA GLN A 99 -26.36 -4.38 -29.19
C GLN A 99 -24.86 -4.73 -29.13
N GLN A 100 -24.20 -4.81 -30.29
CA GLN A 100 -22.77 -5.07 -30.38
C GLN A 100 -21.96 -3.93 -29.74
N THR A 101 -22.31 -2.66 -29.98
CA THR A 101 -21.66 -1.51 -29.34
C THR A 101 -21.78 -1.56 -27.82
N GLU A 102 -22.94 -1.87 -27.26
CA GLU A 102 -23.11 -2.00 -25.81
C GLU A 102 -22.28 -3.16 -25.22
N ARG A 103 -22.18 -4.27 -25.94
CA ARG A 103 -21.31 -5.38 -25.55
C ARG A 103 -19.84 -4.95 -25.52
N LEU A 104 -19.37 -4.26 -26.56
CA LEU A 104 -17.99 -3.79 -26.64
C LEU A 104 -17.68 -2.73 -25.59
N ARG A 105 -18.62 -1.83 -25.29
CA ARG A 105 -18.47 -0.87 -24.18
C ARG A 105 -18.30 -1.57 -22.84
N THR A 106 -19.09 -2.61 -22.59
CA THR A 106 -18.94 -3.42 -21.38
C THR A 106 -17.57 -4.09 -21.33
N PHE A 107 -17.12 -4.67 -22.45
CA PHE A 107 -15.79 -5.28 -22.53
C PHE A 107 -14.67 -4.24 -22.39
N GLN A 108 -14.84 -3.04 -22.93
CA GLN A 108 -13.92 -1.92 -22.79
C GLN A 108 -13.80 -1.50 -21.32
N THR A 109 -14.91 -1.42 -20.56
CA THR A 109 -14.86 -1.21 -19.11
C THR A 109 -14.06 -2.29 -18.39
N PHE A 110 -14.22 -3.55 -18.80
CA PHE A 110 -13.39 -4.64 -18.28
C PHE A 110 -11.90 -4.44 -18.60
N LEU A 111 -11.53 -4.10 -19.84
CA LEU A 111 -10.14 -3.81 -20.21
C LEU A 111 -9.55 -2.69 -19.36
N HIS A 112 -10.28 -1.58 -19.17
CA HIS A 112 -9.84 -0.49 -18.29
C HIS A 112 -9.62 -0.94 -16.84
N SER A 113 -10.41 -1.91 -16.34
CA SER A 113 -10.25 -2.41 -14.97
C SER A 113 -9.01 -3.27 -14.75
N ILE A 114 -8.44 -3.83 -15.83
CA ILE A 114 -7.22 -4.65 -15.80
C ILE A 114 -6.00 -3.93 -16.38
N ASP A 115 -6.17 -2.70 -16.88
CA ASP A 115 -5.12 -1.89 -17.50
C ASP A 115 -4.12 -1.42 -16.44
N LYS A 116 -2.91 -1.98 -16.48
CA LYS A 116 -1.78 -1.58 -15.62
C LYS A 116 -0.83 -0.62 -16.32
N TRP A 117 -1.05 -0.33 -17.61
CA TRP A 117 -0.09 0.36 -18.48
C TRP A 117 -0.63 1.68 -19.03
N SER A 118 -1.82 2.10 -18.61
CA SER A 118 -2.52 3.26 -19.16
C SER A 118 -2.69 3.19 -20.69
N SER A 119 -2.76 1.98 -21.26
CA SER A 119 -2.86 1.74 -22.71
C SER A 119 -4.11 2.35 -23.34
N SER A 120 -5.07 2.73 -22.51
CA SER A 120 -6.42 3.09 -22.89
C SER A 120 -6.77 4.58 -22.66
N GLN A 121 -5.85 5.36 -22.09
CA GLN A 121 -6.02 6.80 -21.85
C GLN A 121 -5.13 7.61 -22.82
N THR A 122 -5.61 8.78 -23.26
CA THR A 122 -4.74 9.70 -23.99
C THR A 122 -3.64 10.21 -23.06
N LEU A 123 -2.44 10.41 -23.60
CA LEU A 123 -1.27 10.89 -22.86
C LEU A 123 -1.61 12.12 -21.99
N GLU A 124 -2.48 12.99 -22.50
CA GLU A 124 -2.96 14.22 -21.84
C GLU A 124 -3.76 13.95 -20.55
N VAL A 125 -4.59 12.91 -20.53
CA VAL A 125 -5.38 12.53 -19.35
C VAL A 125 -4.47 11.97 -18.27
N VAL A 126 -3.55 11.08 -18.64
CA VAL A 126 -2.54 10.50 -17.74
C VAL A 126 -1.65 11.60 -17.15
N ILE A 127 -1.18 12.54 -17.98
CA ILE A 127 -0.37 13.67 -17.53
C ILE A 127 -1.15 14.56 -16.57
N ALA A 128 -2.41 14.85 -16.85
CA ALA A 128 -3.24 15.70 -15.98
C ALA A 128 -3.51 15.04 -14.62
N GLU A 129 -3.76 13.74 -14.60
CA GLU A 129 -3.97 12.97 -13.36
C GLU A 129 -2.69 12.90 -12.52
N ASN A 130 -1.57 12.51 -13.14
CA ASN A 130 -0.26 12.48 -12.47
C ASN A 130 0.14 13.84 -11.93
N ASN A 131 -0.10 14.93 -12.67
CA ASN A 131 0.20 16.28 -12.19
C ASN A 131 -0.65 16.67 -10.98
N ARG A 132 -1.91 16.26 -10.90
CA ARG A 132 -2.75 16.49 -9.71
C ARG A 132 -2.20 15.72 -8.51
N GLU A 133 -1.82 14.47 -8.70
CA GLU A 133 -1.23 13.65 -7.64
C GLU A 133 0.10 14.26 -7.14
N ILE A 134 0.95 14.70 -8.07
CA ILE A 134 2.22 15.39 -7.74
C ILE A 134 1.96 16.65 -6.90
N VAL A 135 0.95 17.45 -7.25
CA VAL A 135 0.60 18.65 -6.48
C VAL A 135 0.12 18.26 -5.08
N GLY A 136 -0.80 17.29 -4.97
CA GLY A 136 -1.31 16.84 -3.68
C GLY A 136 -0.24 16.23 -2.77
N LEU A 137 0.70 15.47 -3.34
CA LEU A 137 1.84 14.92 -2.60
C LEU A 137 2.80 16.02 -2.14
N LYS A 138 3.06 17.03 -2.96
CA LYS A 138 3.91 18.18 -2.58
C LYS A 138 3.30 18.97 -1.43
N GLU A 139 1.98 19.20 -1.45
CA GLU A 139 1.28 19.88 -0.36
C GLU A 139 1.37 19.09 0.96
N GLN A 140 1.22 17.76 0.90
CA GLN A 140 1.40 16.90 2.07
C GLN A 140 2.84 16.93 2.61
N ILE A 141 3.84 16.93 1.72
CA ILE A 141 5.25 17.04 2.13
C ILE A 141 5.49 18.35 2.86
N ILE A 142 5.01 19.48 2.33
CA ILE A 142 5.16 20.79 2.97
C ILE A 142 4.50 20.78 4.35
N LYS A 143 3.25 20.30 4.45
CA LYS A 143 2.53 20.21 5.72
C LYS A 143 3.28 19.36 6.75
N LEU A 144 3.77 18.19 6.35
CA LEU A 144 4.52 17.30 7.25
C LEU A 144 5.86 17.90 7.65
N GLN A 145 6.52 18.64 6.77
CA GLN A 145 7.75 19.37 7.09
C GLN A 145 7.49 20.46 8.12
N ASP A 146 6.43 21.26 7.95
CA ASP A 146 6.03 22.29 8.92
C ASP A 146 5.70 21.68 10.30
N GLU A 147 4.94 20.58 10.33
CA GLU A 147 4.65 19.85 11.56
C GLU A 147 5.94 19.34 12.23
N LEU A 148 6.89 18.81 11.46
CA LEU A 148 8.18 18.38 11.98
C LEU A 148 9.03 19.54 12.51
N GLU A 149 9.03 20.70 11.85
CA GLU A 149 9.75 21.87 12.34
C GLU A 149 9.19 22.40 13.66
N VAL A 150 7.86 22.42 13.80
CA VAL A 150 7.19 22.78 15.06
C VAL A 150 7.58 21.81 16.17
N LEU A 151 7.59 20.50 15.90
CA LEU A 151 7.98 19.48 16.87
C LEU A 151 9.46 19.60 17.25
N ARG A 152 10.34 19.85 16.28
CA ARG A 152 11.79 20.00 16.49
C ARG A 152 12.17 21.25 17.27
N ARG A 153 11.35 22.31 17.24
CA ARG A 153 11.62 23.55 17.99
C ARG A 153 11.88 23.31 19.48
N TYR A 154 11.22 22.32 20.05
CA TYR A 154 11.32 21.97 21.46
C TYR A 154 12.22 20.75 21.72
N GLU A 155 12.87 20.20 20.68
CA GLU A 155 13.82 19.11 20.85
C GLU A 155 15.20 19.64 21.25
N THR A 156 15.77 19.02 22.28
CA THR A 156 17.12 19.31 22.75
C THR A 156 18.15 18.75 21.76
N LYS A 157 19.08 19.59 21.27
CA LYS A 157 20.14 19.16 20.33
C LYS A 157 21.13 18.17 20.94
N THR A 158 21.29 18.19 22.26
CA THR A 158 22.23 17.33 22.99
C THR A 158 21.47 16.48 24.00
N LYS A 159 21.88 15.21 24.11
CA LYS A 159 21.40 14.29 25.15
C LYS A 159 22.29 14.42 26.39
N ILE A 160 21.72 14.14 27.55
CA ILE A 160 22.45 14.09 28.83
C ILE A 160 23.13 12.73 28.94
N ASP A 161 24.44 12.72 29.11
CA ASP A 161 25.18 11.45 29.21
C ASP A 161 25.24 10.90 30.64
N ILE A 162 24.83 9.65 30.77
CA ILE A 162 24.95 8.86 31.99
C ILE A 162 26.26 8.11 31.91
N ARG A 163 27.13 8.33 32.90
CA ARG A 163 28.44 7.68 32.99
C ARG A 163 28.34 6.16 32.93
N ASP A 164 29.41 5.54 32.44
CA ASP A 164 29.53 4.09 32.32
C ASP A 164 29.08 3.36 33.59
N LYS A 165 28.37 2.23 33.44
CA LYS A 165 27.76 1.40 34.50
C LYS A 165 26.72 2.06 35.41
N HIS A 166 26.39 3.35 35.25
CA HIS A 166 25.45 4.06 36.13
C HIS A 166 24.03 4.22 35.57
N LEU A 167 23.73 3.64 34.40
CA LEU A 167 22.35 3.61 33.88
C LEU A 167 21.34 3.01 34.88
N PRO A 168 21.62 1.85 35.54
CA PRO A 168 20.71 1.32 36.56
C PRO A 168 20.56 2.25 37.77
N THR A 169 21.62 2.96 38.18
CA THR A 169 21.56 3.95 39.26
C THR A 169 20.64 5.12 38.92
N PHE A 170 20.70 5.61 37.68
CA PHE A 170 19.79 6.65 37.21
C PHE A 170 18.33 6.17 37.13
N VAL A 171 18.12 4.96 36.61
CA VAL A 171 16.79 4.32 36.60
C VAL A 171 16.21 4.21 38.01
N HIS A 172 17.02 3.85 39.01
CA HIS A 172 16.58 3.81 40.41
C HIS A 172 16.12 5.17 40.94
N LEU A 173 16.74 6.27 40.53
CA LEU A 173 16.25 7.62 40.86
C LEU A 173 14.89 7.89 40.21
N ILE A 174 14.68 7.46 38.96
CA ILE A 174 13.38 7.61 38.28
C ILE A 174 12.29 6.77 38.98
N HIS A 175 12.59 5.55 39.43
CA HIS A 175 11.65 4.76 40.23
C HIS A 175 11.27 5.47 41.53
N GLN A 176 12.24 6.08 42.22
CA GLN A 176 11.93 6.87 43.42
C GLN A 176 11.03 8.06 43.11
N LEU A 177 11.22 8.75 41.98
CA LEU A 177 10.33 9.82 41.54
C LEU A 177 8.89 9.33 41.33
N GLN A 178 8.71 8.13 40.77
CA GLN A 178 7.37 7.54 40.55
C GLN A 178 6.62 7.25 41.86
N GLU A 179 7.35 7.02 42.95
CA GLU A 179 6.83 6.67 44.27
C GLU A 179 6.61 7.89 45.18
N LEU A 180 7.02 9.09 44.76
CA LEU A 180 6.87 10.30 45.57
C LEU A 180 5.38 10.65 45.80
N MET A 181 5.07 10.90 47.07
CA MET A 181 3.76 11.31 47.55
C MET A 181 3.81 12.74 48.08
N LEU A 182 2.77 13.50 47.79
CA LEU A 182 2.51 14.81 48.36
C LEU A 182 1.94 14.67 49.79
N PRO A 183 1.96 15.75 50.60
CA PRO A 183 1.41 15.74 51.96
C PRO A 183 -0.09 15.38 52.04
N ASP A 184 -0.83 15.53 50.95
CA ASP A 184 -2.24 15.18 50.82
C ASP A 184 -2.48 13.73 50.37
N GLU A 185 -1.46 12.88 50.48
CA GLU A 185 -1.46 11.47 50.07
C GLU A 185 -1.71 11.23 48.57
N ARG A 186 -1.53 12.25 47.73
CA ARG A 186 -1.58 12.09 46.28
C ARG A 186 -0.19 11.87 45.72
N ARG A 187 -0.07 11.06 44.65
CA ARG A 187 1.20 10.94 43.93
C ARG A 187 1.61 12.26 43.32
N LEU A 188 2.90 12.60 43.41
CA LEU A 188 3.46 13.79 42.75
C LEU A 188 3.28 13.73 41.23
N PHE A 189 3.49 12.55 40.63
CA PHE A 189 3.30 12.32 39.22
C PHE A 189 2.11 11.37 38.98
N ASN A 190 1.11 11.85 38.25
CA ASN A 190 -0.01 11.03 37.80
C ASN A 190 0.28 10.48 36.40
N PHE A 191 0.17 9.17 36.20
CA PHE A 191 0.39 8.52 34.92
C PHE A 191 -0.57 7.33 34.75
N GLN A 192 -1.27 7.28 33.61
CA GLN A 192 -2.15 6.16 33.25
C GLN A 192 -1.38 4.98 32.64
N GLU A 193 -0.26 5.25 31.98
CA GLU A 193 0.62 4.24 31.39
C GLU A 193 2.08 4.50 31.79
N GLN A 194 2.85 3.44 32.04
CA GLN A 194 4.30 3.50 32.31
C GLN A 194 5.12 3.99 31.09
N SER A 195 4.45 4.31 29.97
CA SER A 195 5.08 4.59 28.67
C SER A 195 5.89 5.89 28.61
N GLY A 196 5.59 6.86 29.48
CA GLY A 196 6.29 8.15 29.52
C GLY A 196 7.73 8.05 29.99
N TRP A 197 8.02 7.25 31.02
CA TRP A 197 9.31 7.23 31.68
C TRP A 197 10.43 6.63 30.83
N TYR A 198 10.22 5.44 30.27
CA TYR A 198 11.26 4.82 29.42
C TYR A 198 11.49 5.57 28.11
N LYS A 199 10.45 6.23 27.55
CA LYS A 199 10.56 7.11 26.38
C LYS A 199 11.39 8.35 26.72
N LEU A 200 11.18 8.94 27.90
CA LEU A 200 11.98 10.06 28.38
C LEU A 200 13.46 9.68 28.50
N VAL A 201 13.75 8.54 29.15
CA VAL A 201 15.13 8.05 29.30
C VAL A 201 15.79 7.82 27.93
N SER A 202 15.14 7.08 27.03
CA SER A 202 15.69 6.80 25.69
C SER A 202 15.85 8.06 24.82
N LYS A 203 14.90 9.00 24.91
CA LYS A 203 14.90 10.22 24.09
C LYS A 203 15.96 11.21 24.55
N TYR A 204 16.09 11.46 25.85
CA TYR A 204 16.90 12.57 26.37
C TYR A 204 18.25 12.16 26.96
N PHE A 205 18.51 10.88 27.18
CA PHE A 205 19.75 10.40 27.80
C PHE A 205 20.56 9.47 26.89
N THR A 206 21.87 9.45 27.11
CA THR A 206 22.82 8.46 26.59
C THR A 206 23.44 7.68 27.75
N HIS A 207 23.98 6.51 27.47
CA HIS A 207 24.75 5.72 28.42
C HIS A 207 26.13 5.48 27.81
N ASP A 208 27.17 6.02 28.44
CA ASP A 208 28.55 5.95 27.94
C ASP A 208 28.66 6.47 26.49
N HIS A 209 28.09 7.65 26.25
CA HIS A 209 27.97 8.32 24.94
C HIS A 209 27.20 7.52 23.87
N LYS A 210 26.58 6.40 24.22
CA LYS A 210 25.77 5.58 23.31
C LYS A 210 24.28 5.85 23.50
N PRO A 211 23.49 5.84 22.42
CA PRO A 211 22.04 5.97 22.53
C PRO A 211 21.47 4.78 23.31
N ILE A 212 20.54 5.05 24.22
CA ILE A 212 19.81 4.02 24.96
C ILE A 212 18.63 3.56 24.09
N PRO A 213 18.60 2.31 23.59
CA PRO A 213 17.47 1.82 22.81
C PRO A 213 16.17 1.86 23.62
N ILE A 214 15.05 2.16 22.96
CA ILE A 214 13.74 2.28 23.62
C ILE A 214 13.33 0.98 24.34
N GLU A 215 13.64 -0.17 23.76
CA GLU A 215 13.38 -1.49 24.36
C GLU A 215 14.26 -1.74 25.59
N THR A 216 15.54 -1.32 25.55
CA THR A 216 16.44 -1.41 26.70
C THR A 216 15.93 -0.56 27.86
N ALA A 217 15.50 0.67 27.57
CA ALA A 217 14.88 1.52 28.59
C ALA A 217 13.59 0.87 29.12
N ARG A 218 12.72 0.36 28.23
CA ARG A 218 11.44 -0.26 28.59
C ARG A 218 11.60 -1.45 29.54
N ASN A 219 12.65 -2.24 29.40
CA ASN A 219 12.92 -3.40 30.26
C ASN A 219 13.12 -3.03 31.74
N TYR A 220 13.47 -1.78 32.05
CA TYR A 220 13.53 -1.26 33.42
C TYR A 220 12.17 -0.76 33.96
N PHE A 221 11.15 -0.58 33.11
CA PHE A 221 9.85 -0.02 33.49
C PHE A 221 8.70 -0.99 33.14
N PRO A 222 8.53 -2.09 33.90
CA PRO A 222 7.51 -3.09 33.62
C PRO A 222 6.08 -2.51 33.74
N VAL A 223 5.22 -2.83 32.77
CA VAL A 223 3.89 -2.21 32.62
C VAL A 223 2.83 -2.89 33.52
N GLN A 224 3.04 -4.12 33.99
CA GLN A 224 2.15 -4.84 34.91
C GLN A 224 2.86 -6.06 35.52
N LYS A 225 2.35 -6.55 36.66
CA LYS A 225 2.90 -7.56 37.61
C LYS A 225 3.31 -8.95 37.06
N GLU A 226 3.27 -9.17 35.75
CA GLU A 226 3.81 -10.38 35.16
C GLU A 226 5.25 -10.14 34.76
N LYS A 227 6.18 -10.78 35.49
CA LYS A 227 7.60 -10.81 35.18
C LYS A 227 7.80 -11.40 33.79
N THR A 228 7.83 -10.53 32.78
CA THR A 228 8.33 -10.94 31.47
C THR A 228 9.80 -11.31 31.63
N SER A 229 10.27 -12.34 30.92
CA SER A 229 11.64 -12.87 31.00
C SER A 229 12.77 -11.87 30.66
N LYS A 230 12.43 -10.61 30.38
CA LYS A 230 13.32 -9.52 29.98
C LYS A 230 13.33 -8.34 30.95
N GLU A 231 12.60 -8.42 32.06
CA GLU A 231 12.61 -7.38 33.10
C GLU A 231 14.00 -7.27 33.74
N ILE A 232 14.51 -6.04 33.85
CA ILE A 232 15.80 -5.75 34.47
C ILE A 232 15.54 -5.06 35.80
N GLU A 233 15.76 -5.78 36.90
CA GLU A 233 15.74 -5.18 38.23
C GLU A 233 17.06 -4.44 38.50
N VAL A 234 16.98 -3.26 39.12
CA VAL A 234 18.19 -2.52 39.50
C VAL A 234 18.92 -3.24 40.64
N PRO A 235 20.17 -3.69 40.45
CA PRO A 235 20.95 -4.35 41.48
C PRO A 235 21.16 -3.48 42.71
N GLU A 236 21.15 -4.08 43.90
CA GLU A 236 21.23 -3.35 45.18
C GLU A 236 22.50 -2.51 45.33
N HIS A 237 23.64 -3.02 44.86
CA HIS A 237 24.92 -2.30 44.85
C HIS A 237 24.94 -1.05 43.94
N LEU A 238 23.96 -0.88 43.06
CA LEU A 238 23.82 0.29 42.18
C LEU A 238 22.74 1.27 42.67
N ARG A 239 22.04 0.97 43.78
CA ARG A 239 21.05 1.84 44.43
C ARG A 239 21.74 2.90 45.30
N LEU A 240 22.57 3.74 44.68
CA LEU A 240 23.52 4.63 45.39
C LEU A 240 22.86 5.84 46.07
N PHE A 241 21.69 6.28 45.60
CA PHE A 241 21.05 7.53 46.03
C PHE A 241 19.63 7.29 46.54
N LYS A 242 19.21 8.10 47.52
CA LYS A 242 17.86 8.11 48.09
C LYS A 242 17.28 9.52 48.10
N ILE A 243 16.06 9.70 47.58
CA ILE A 243 15.29 10.95 47.67
C ILE A 243 14.60 10.98 49.03
N ILE A 244 14.80 12.06 49.78
CA ILE A 244 14.25 12.24 51.13
C ILE A 244 13.33 13.46 51.10
N LEU A 245 12.10 13.28 51.58
CA LEU A 245 11.19 14.40 51.82
C LEU A 245 11.69 15.19 53.02
N THR A 246 12.14 16.42 52.78
CA THR A 246 12.31 17.40 53.85
C THR A 246 10.93 17.93 54.23
N SER A 247 10.42 17.55 55.41
CA SER A 247 9.26 18.19 56.00
C SER A 247 9.53 19.69 56.11
N PRO A 248 8.64 20.58 55.65
CA PRO A 248 8.81 22.02 55.90
C PRO A 248 8.86 22.21 57.41
N GLU A 249 9.85 22.96 57.91
CA GLU A 249 9.84 23.39 59.30
C GLU A 249 8.53 24.14 59.56
N PRO A 250 7.80 23.84 60.66
CA PRO A 250 6.71 24.69 61.07
C PRO A 250 7.29 26.00 61.66
N GLY A 251 7.42 27.02 60.82
CA GLY A 251 7.75 28.42 61.20
C GLY A 251 8.31 29.20 60.01
N CYS A 252 7.77 30.34 59.57
CA CYS A 252 6.95 31.38 60.21
C CYS A 252 5.78 31.81 59.31
#